data_AF-A0A7J5ZM69-F1
#
_entry.id   AF-A0A7J5ZM69-F1
#
_cell.length_a   1.000
_cell.length_b   1.000
_cell.length_c   1.000
_cell.angle_alpha   90.00
_cell.angle_beta   90.00
_cell.angle_gamma   90.00
#
_symmetry.space_group_name_H-M   'P 1'
#
loop_
_entity.id
_entity.type
_entity.pdbx_description
1 polymer ?
#
loop_
_entity_poly.entity_id
_entity_poly.type
_entity_poly.pdbx_seq_one_letter_code
_entity_poly.pdbx_strand_id
1 'polypeptide(L)'
;MGKIEQTLSQCLMFIILIGWTQGKQNDIKHYSSSYGIPCDDLCGTHEKDYYWCYTKKGWDYCSPRENTDYKGQPCRDDHLCGTYGKSYHWCYTNGDNWGYCGLLRNTLEPKTMLHISSTLMSACWDGCLYDERKKYYWCHTDEGWDYCSPLPDVTYTNEPCRLDHYCGTHESGYTWCYTDSSSDKCGRISVGECMYITPESKTKGINTVISCTWKDTKNQKQIKFN
;
A
#
# COMPACT_ATOMS: atom_id res chain seq x y z
N MET A 1 -45.76 -9.48 46.52
CA MET A 1 -45.20 -8.63 45.43
C MET A 1 -43.76 -8.31 45.78
N GLY A 2 -42.79 -8.66 44.94
CA GLY A 2 -41.37 -8.34 45.17
C GLY A 2 -40.44 -9.53 45.12
N LYS A 3 -40.29 -10.16 43.93
CA LYS A 3 -39.14 -11.03 43.63
C LYS A 3 -38.92 -11.36 42.14
N ILE A 4 -39.59 -10.64 41.23
CA ILE A 4 -39.47 -10.87 39.77
C ILE A 4 -38.74 -9.72 39.06
N GLU A 5 -38.61 -8.54 39.68
CA GLU A 5 -37.98 -7.38 39.02
C GLU A 5 -36.45 -7.32 39.14
N GLN A 6 -35.82 -8.08 40.03
CA GLN A 6 -34.36 -8.04 40.20
C GLN A 6 -33.59 -8.93 39.23
N THR A 7 -34.21 -9.95 38.63
CA THR A 7 -33.54 -10.86 37.68
C THR A 7 -33.49 -10.33 36.25
N LEU A 8 -34.43 -9.46 35.83
CA LEU A 8 -34.43 -8.88 34.48
C LEU A 8 -33.39 -7.77 34.30
N SER A 9 -33.12 -6.99 35.36
CA SER A 9 -32.13 -5.89 35.32
C SER A 9 -30.69 -6.39 35.23
N GLN A 10 -30.37 -7.56 35.81
CA GLN A 10 -29.03 -8.14 35.74
C GLN A 10 -28.72 -8.79 34.38
N CYS A 11 -29.69 -9.38 33.69
CA CYS A 11 -29.46 -9.96 32.35
C CYS A 11 -29.28 -8.89 31.25
N LEU A 12 -29.93 -7.73 31.37
CA LEU A 12 -29.80 -6.63 30.41
C LEU A 12 -28.44 -5.91 30.51
N MET A 13 -27.80 -5.89 31.67
CA MET A 13 -26.49 -5.27 31.87
C MET A 13 -25.33 -6.11 31.28
N PHE A 14 -25.50 -7.42 31.11
CA PHE A 14 -24.48 -8.27 30.47
C PHE A 14 -24.46 -8.14 28.94
N ILE A 15 -25.60 -7.86 28.29
CA ILE A 15 -25.63 -7.69 26.81
C ILE A 15 -24.92 -6.39 26.38
N ILE A 16 -24.86 -5.38 27.26
CA ILE A 16 -24.21 -4.09 26.97
C ILE A 16 -22.66 -4.20 27.08
N LEU A 17 -22.14 -5.18 27.82
CA LEU A 17 -20.69 -5.38 27.99
C LEU A 17 -20.05 -6.31 26.94
N ILE A 18 -20.83 -7.11 26.21
CA ILE A 18 -20.30 -8.07 25.23
C ILE A 18 -20.54 -7.60 23.77
N GLY A 19 -21.25 -6.49 23.56
CA GLY A 19 -21.68 -6.04 22.22
C GLY A 19 -20.70 -5.18 21.41
N TRP A 20 -19.61 -4.69 22.01
CA TRP A 20 -18.65 -3.81 21.34
C TRP A 20 -17.21 -4.32 21.45
N THR A 21 -17.01 -5.59 21.10
CA THR A 21 -15.75 -5.96 20.47
C THR A 21 -16.06 -6.25 19.00
N GLN A 22 -16.38 -5.21 18.24
CA GLN A 22 -16.05 -5.24 16.82
C GLN A 22 -14.52 -5.35 16.79
N GLY A 23 -14.02 -6.59 16.76
CA GLY A 23 -12.63 -6.83 16.45
C GLY A 23 -12.38 -6.09 15.14
N LYS A 24 -11.41 -5.18 15.13
CA LYS A 24 -10.97 -4.50 13.91
C LYS A 24 -10.71 -5.60 12.88
N GLN A 25 -11.61 -5.75 11.91
CA GLN A 25 -11.47 -6.75 10.87
C GLN A 25 -10.25 -6.31 10.07
N ASN A 26 -9.18 -7.11 10.12
CA ASN A 26 -7.96 -6.85 9.36
C ASN A 26 -8.33 -7.02 7.89
N ASP A 27 -8.57 -5.91 7.19
CA ASP A 27 -9.01 -5.92 5.79
C ASP A 27 -7.80 -6.14 4.89
N ILE A 28 -7.44 -7.42 4.73
CA ILE A 28 -6.31 -7.84 3.90
C ILE A 28 -6.79 -7.96 2.46
N LYS A 29 -6.33 -7.04 1.62
CA LYS A 29 -6.57 -7.04 0.18
C LYS A 29 -5.56 -7.92 -0.53
N HIS A 30 -6.04 -8.84 -1.36
CA HIS A 30 -5.20 -9.78 -2.12
C HIS A 30 -5.03 -9.27 -3.55
N TYR A 31 -3.82 -9.43 -4.09
CA TYR A 31 -3.48 -9.06 -5.46
C TYR A 31 -3.11 -10.29 -6.26
N SER A 32 -3.46 -10.25 -7.53
CA SER A 32 -3.19 -11.33 -8.45
C SER A 32 -1.73 -11.37 -8.88
N SER A 33 -1.23 -12.57 -9.21
CA SER A 33 0.19 -12.83 -9.44
C SER A 33 0.64 -12.28 -10.79
N SER A 34 -0.15 -12.50 -11.85
CA SER A 34 0.23 -12.14 -13.22
C SER A 34 0.07 -10.65 -13.48
N TYR A 35 -1.03 -10.07 -12.99
CA TYR A 35 -1.35 -8.67 -13.28
C TYR A 35 -0.99 -7.70 -12.15
N GLY A 36 -0.80 -8.18 -10.91
CA GLY A 36 -0.54 -7.32 -9.76
C GLY A 36 -1.71 -6.40 -9.44
N ILE A 37 -2.95 -6.84 -9.69
CA ILE A 37 -4.16 -6.06 -9.45
C ILE A 37 -5.04 -6.74 -8.39
N PRO A 38 -5.91 -5.98 -7.71
CA PRO A 38 -6.82 -6.53 -6.71
C PRO A 38 -7.65 -7.70 -7.22
N CYS A 39 -7.82 -8.69 -6.36
CA CYS A 39 -8.91 -9.64 -6.46
C CYS A 39 -10.25 -8.93 -6.21
N ASP A 40 -11.21 -9.14 -7.11
CA ASP A 40 -12.60 -8.68 -6.97
C ASP A 40 -13.41 -9.62 -6.07
N ASP A 41 -13.01 -10.89 -5.97
CA ASP A 41 -13.55 -11.90 -5.07
C ASP A 41 -12.48 -12.44 -4.10
N LEU A 42 -12.87 -13.41 -3.27
CA LEU A 42 -11.97 -14.01 -2.30
C LEU A 42 -10.87 -14.79 -3.02
N CYS A 43 -9.61 -14.57 -2.62
CA CYS A 43 -8.52 -15.46 -2.98
C CYS A 43 -8.77 -16.85 -2.38
N GLY A 44 -9.20 -17.80 -3.21
CA GLY A 44 -9.70 -19.09 -2.76
C GLY A 44 -9.35 -20.21 -3.71
N THR A 45 -9.68 -21.44 -3.32
CA THR A 45 -9.37 -22.61 -4.15
C THR A 45 -10.40 -22.89 -5.23
N HIS A 46 -11.65 -22.47 -5.05
CA HIS A 46 -12.76 -22.71 -5.99
C HIS A 46 -12.77 -24.17 -6.52
N GLU A 47 -12.71 -25.13 -5.59
CA GLU A 47 -12.66 -26.58 -5.89
C GLU A 47 -11.41 -27.06 -6.65
N LYS A 48 -10.31 -26.31 -6.56
CA LYS A 48 -8.97 -26.67 -7.04
C LYS A 48 -8.00 -26.94 -5.89
N ASP A 49 -6.81 -27.39 -6.23
CA ASP A 49 -5.66 -27.55 -5.32
C ASP A 49 -4.75 -26.31 -5.27
N TYR A 50 -5.20 -25.19 -5.85
CA TYR A 50 -4.47 -23.93 -5.90
C TYR A 50 -5.41 -22.74 -5.70
N TYR A 51 -4.84 -21.61 -5.27
CA TYR A 51 -5.49 -20.35 -4.97
C TYR A 51 -5.48 -19.42 -6.18
N TRP A 52 -6.64 -18.83 -6.44
CA TRP A 52 -6.90 -17.94 -7.56
C TRP A 52 -8.08 -17.04 -7.22
N CYS A 53 -8.25 -15.98 -7.99
CA CYS A 53 -9.33 -15.02 -7.83
C CYS A 53 -9.68 -14.41 -9.18
N TYR A 54 -10.89 -13.87 -9.27
CA TYR A 54 -11.31 -13.02 -10.36
C TYR A 54 -10.78 -11.61 -10.17
N THR A 55 -10.41 -10.97 -11.28
CA THR A 55 -9.96 -9.57 -11.32
C THR A 55 -10.65 -8.85 -12.47
N LYS A 56 -10.49 -7.53 -12.55
CA LYS A 56 -10.90 -6.75 -13.74
C LYS A 56 -10.30 -7.23 -15.07
N LYS A 57 -9.27 -8.09 -15.05
CA LYS A 57 -8.65 -8.71 -16.24
C LYS A 57 -8.98 -10.21 -16.40
N GLY A 58 -9.89 -10.75 -15.60
CA GLY A 58 -10.27 -12.17 -15.58
C GLY A 58 -9.62 -12.95 -14.42
N TRP A 59 -9.72 -14.28 -14.49
CA TRP A 59 -9.14 -15.18 -13.49
C TRP A 59 -7.61 -15.13 -13.49
N ASP A 60 -7.01 -15.04 -12.30
CA ASP A 60 -5.56 -15.02 -12.11
C ASP A 60 -5.20 -15.66 -10.76
N TYR A 61 -3.95 -16.11 -10.62
CA TYR A 61 -3.46 -16.72 -9.39
C TYR A 61 -3.32 -15.70 -8.27
N CYS A 62 -3.55 -16.11 -7.03
CA CYS A 62 -3.35 -15.28 -5.86
C CYS A 62 -2.74 -16.13 -4.74
N SER A 63 -2.18 -15.49 -3.71
CA SER A 63 -1.59 -16.20 -2.57
C SER A 63 -2.49 -16.10 -1.35
N PRO A 64 -2.67 -17.20 -0.59
CA PRO A 64 -3.49 -17.19 0.62
C PRO A 64 -2.84 -16.44 1.79
N ARG A 65 -1.51 -16.28 1.75
CA ARG A 65 -0.71 -15.60 2.77
C ARG A 65 0.46 -14.87 2.11
N GLU A 66 0.99 -13.89 2.82
CA GLU A 66 2.20 -13.18 2.39
C GLU A 66 3.36 -14.16 2.19
N ASN A 67 4.14 -13.96 1.13
CA ASN A 67 5.30 -14.79 0.77
C ASN A 67 4.99 -16.29 0.72
N THR A 68 3.80 -16.64 0.25
CA THR A 68 3.48 -18.01 -0.20
C THR A 68 3.19 -17.99 -1.68
N ASP A 69 3.41 -19.12 -2.36
CA ASP A 69 2.96 -19.29 -3.74
C ASP A 69 1.44 -19.50 -3.81
N TYR A 70 0.94 -19.61 -5.05
CA TYR A 70 -0.44 -19.86 -5.37
C TYR A 70 -0.95 -21.24 -4.91
N LYS A 71 -0.10 -22.12 -4.38
CA LYS A 71 -0.49 -23.38 -3.72
C LYS A 71 -0.37 -23.29 -2.19
N GLY A 72 0.00 -22.12 -1.66
CA GLY A 72 0.23 -21.90 -0.23
C GLY A 72 1.58 -22.44 0.26
N GLN A 73 2.50 -22.80 -0.63
CA GLN A 73 3.86 -23.19 -0.25
C GLN A 73 4.67 -21.93 0.11
N PRO A 74 5.47 -21.96 1.19
CA PRO A 74 6.29 -20.82 1.54
C PRO A 74 7.34 -20.54 0.46
N CYS A 75 7.45 -19.27 0.08
CA CYS A 75 8.57 -18.77 -0.69
C CYS A 75 9.85 -18.89 0.14
N ARG A 76 10.98 -19.12 -0.52
CA ARG A 76 12.29 -19.13 0.13
C ARG A 76 12.67 -17.73 0.62
N ASP A 77 13.34 -17.67 1.77
CA ASP A 77 13.73 -16.40 2.40
C ASP A 77 14.68 -15.55 1.51
N ASP A 78 15.50 -16.19 0.68
CA ASP A 78 16.40 -15.53 -0.28
C ASP A 78 15.73 -15.19 -1.62
N HIS A 79 14.44 -15.53 -1.78
CA HIS A 79 13.69 -15.29 -2.98
C HIS A 79 12.19 -15.18 -2.68
N LEU A 80 11.82 -14.16 -1.89
CA LEU A 80 10.45 -13.82 -1.50
C LEU A 80 9.52 -13.58 -2.70
N CYS A 81 8.25 -13.29 -2.46
CA CYS A 81 7.35 -13.00 -3.58
C CYS A 81 7.77 -11.71 -4.32
N GLY A 82 7.99 -11.78 -5.63
CA GLY A 82 8.42 -10.63 -6.41
C GLY A 82 8.48 -10.92 -7.91
N THR A 83 8.78 -9.90 -8.72
CA THR A 83 8.79 -10.05 -10.19
C THR A 83 10.13 -10.57 -10.72
N TYR A 84 11.25 -10.22 -10.09
CA TYR A 84 12.60 -10.64 -10.50
C TYR A 84 12.88 -10.46 -12.00
N GLY A 85 12.39 -9.35 -12.56
CA GLY A 85 12.52 -9.04 -13.99
C GLY A 85 11.55 -9.77 -14.92
N LYS A 86 10.53 -10.44 -14.38
CA LYS A 86 9.37 -10.98 -15.12
C LYS A 86 8.20 -9.99 -15.09
N SER A 87 7.20 -10.26 -15.93
CA SER A 87 5.94 -9.50 -15.95
C SER A 87 4.92 -9.98 -14.93
N TYR A 88 5.25 -10.99 -14.14
CA TYR A 88 4.40 -11.63 -13.13
C TYR A 88 5.21 -11.83 -11.84
N HIS A 89 4.51 -11.96 -10.73
CA HIS A 89 5.07 -12.25 -9.42
C HIS A 89 5.23 -13.76 -9.23
N TRP A 90 6.39 -14.14 -8.72
CA TRP A 90 6.74 -15.53 -8.47
C TRP A 90 7.81 -15.63 -7.38
N CYS A 91 8.02 -16.83 -6.87
CA CYS A 91 9.10 -17.12 -5.93
C CYS A 91 9.61 -18.56 -6.10
N TYR A 92 10.81 -18.83 -5.58
CA TYR A 92 11.26 -20.21 -5.40
C TYR A 92 10.62 -20.80 -4.15
N THR A 93 10.21 -22.07 -4.22
CA THR A 93 9.64 -22.81 -3.09
C THR A 93 10.46 -24.07 -2.81
N ASN A 94 10.35 -24.60 -1.59
CA ASN A 94 11.05 -25.84 -1.23
C ASN A 94 10.38 -27.10 -1.83
N GLY A 95 9.20 -26.96 -2.45
CA GLY A 95 8.45 -28.05 -3.08
C GLY A 95 8.64 -28.12 -4.60
N ASP A 96 7.93 -27.26 -5.34
CA ASP A 96 7.81 -27.31 -6.82
C ASP A 96 8.94 -26.60 -7.57
N ASN A 97 10.07 -26.37 -6.89
CA ASN A 97 11.15 -25.45 -7.27
C ASN A 97 10.71 -23.99 -7.36
N TRP A 98 9.61 -23.62 -8.02
CA TRP A 98 9.07 -22.26 -8.07
C TRP A 98 7.54 -22.24 -8.25
N GLY A 99 6.91 -21.12 -7.89
CA GLY A 99 5.47 -20.92 -8.10
C GLY A 99 5.12 -19.44 -8.28
N TYR A 100 3.96 -19.17 -8.90
CA TYR A 100 3.36 -17.82 -8.92
C TYR A 100 3.01 -17.40 -7.50
N CYS A 101 3.07 -16.11 -7.20
CA CYS A 101 2.67 -15.61 -5.89
C CYS A 101 1.96 -14.26 -6.04
N GLY A 102 0.91 -14.03 -5.27
CA GLY A 102 0.22 -12.75 -5.15
C GLY A 102 0.72 -11.94 -3.97
N LEU A 103 0.65 -10.61 -4.07
CA LEU A 103 0.95 -9.72 -2.95
C LEU A 103 -0.29 -9.51 -2.09
N LEU A 104 -0.08 -9.22 -0.80
CA LEU A 104 -1.15 -8.93 0.16
C LEU A 104 -0.92 -7.54 0.74
N ARG A 105 -2.01 -6.79 0.96
CA ARG A 105 -1.98 -5.46 1.56
C ARG A 105 -2.92 -5.40 2.75
N ASN A 106 -2.39 -4.99 3.90
CA ASN A 106 -3.23 -4.54 5.00
C ASN A 106 -3.72 -3.12 4.72
N THR A 107 -5.02 -2.92 4.46
CA THR A 107 -5.57 -1.59 4.14
C THR A 107 -5.60 -0.65 5.34
N LEU A 108 -5.44 -1.19 6.56
CA LEU A 108 -5.40 -0.42 7.80
C LEU A 108 -3.99 0.00 8.20
N GLU A 109 -2.95 -0.40 7.44
CA GLU A 109 -1.59 0.06 7.71
C GLU A 109 -1.44 1.54 7.34
N PRO A 110 -1.15 2.40 8.33
CA PRO A 110 -1.05 3.83 8.11
C PRO A 110 0.23 4.18 7.36
N LYS A 111 0.11 5.12 6.41
CA LYS A 111 1.21 5.59 5.58
C LYS A 111 1.58 7.01 5.94
N THR A 112 2.84 7.24 6.27
CA THR A 112 3.38 8.60 6.53
C THR A 112 3.47 9.44 5.25
N MET A 113 3.73 8.80 4.11
CA MET A 113 3.74 9.41 2.78
C MET A 113 2.86 8.62 1.84
N LEU A 114 1.98 9.33 1.13
CA LEU A 114 1.15 8.77 0.09
C LEU A 114 1.74 9.15 -1.26
N HIS A 115 2.47 8.22 -1.87
CA HIS A 115 2.90 8.37 -3.26
C HIS A 115 1.67 8.17 -4.16
N ILE A 116 1.50 9.05 -5.13
CA ILE A 116 0.49 8.99 -6.18
C ILE A 116 1.24 8.81 -7.48
N SER A 117 0.91 7.75 -8.21
CA SER A 117 1.59 7.38 -9.43
C SER A 117 1.35 8.38 -10.56
N SER A 118 2.17 8.33 -11.61
CA SER A 118 2.17 9.34 -12.67
C SER A 118 1.05 9.13 -13.70
N THR A 119 0.97 7.95 -14.30
CA THR A 119 0.11 7.65 -15.45
C THR A 119 -1.31 7.32 -15.02
N LEU A 120 -1.45 6.47 -14.02
CA LEU A 120 -2.72 6.03 -13.45
C LEU A 120 -3.25 7.03 -12.43
N MET A 121 -2.39 7.92 -11.92
CA MET A 121 -2.74 8.90 -10.89
C MET A 121 -3.38 8.25 -9.65
N SER A 122 -3.02 7.00 -9.38
CA SER A 122 -3.55 6.20 -8.28
C SER A 122 -2.56 6.17 -7.12
N ALA A 123 -3.08 6.00 -5.90
CA ALA A 123 -2.24 5.82 -4.73
C ALA A 123 -1.37 4.55 -4.85
N CYS A 124 -0.07 4.71 -4.63
CA CYS A 124 0.84 3.61 -4.40
C CYS A 124 0.46 2.91 -3.10
N TRP A 125 0.32 1.60 -3.15
CA TRP A 125 -0.04 0.82 -1.98
C TRP A 125 1.16 0.13 -1.34
N ASP A 126 2.27 0.02 -2.04
CA ASP A 126 3.61 -0.17 -1.49
C ASP A 126 4.38 1.18 -1.47
N GLY A 127 5.68 1.12 -1.18
CA GLY A 127 6.58 2.26 -1.29
C GLY A 127 6.93 2.57 -2.75
N CYS A 128 7.50 3.75 -2.99
CA CYS A 128 8.04 4.09 -4.31
C CYS A 128 9.45 3.48 -4.48
N LEU A 129 9.52 2.31 -5.12
CA LEU A 129 10.71 1.46 -5.18
C LEU A 129 11.58 1.77 -6.40
N TYR A 130 12.90 1.75 -6.23
CA TYR A 130 13.86 1.92 -7.32
C TYR A 130 14.18 0.57 -7.99
N ASP A 131 14.03 0.48 -9.30
CA ASP A 131 14.50 -0.65 -10.11
C ASP A 131 15.90 -0.34 -10.67
N GLU A 132 16.93 -1.00 -10.12
CA GLU A 132 18.33 -0.81 -10.55
C GLU A 132 18.59 -1.18 -12.01
N ARG A 133 17.84 -2.14 -12.55
CA ARG A 133 18.03 -2.65 -13.91
C ARG A 133 17.41 -1.72 -14.93
N LYS A 134 16.23 -1.18 -14.62
CA LYS A 134 15.49 -0.27 -15.50
C LYS A 134 15.74 1.22 -15.23
N LYS A 135 16.41 1.53 -14.13
CA LYS A 135 16.84 2.88 -13.71
C LYS A 135 15.68 3.85 -13.48
N TYR A 136 14.60 3.38 -12.86
CA TYR A 136 13.47 4.23 -12.51
C TYR A 136 12.75 3.80 -11.24
N TYR A 137 11.92 4.70 -10.72
CA TYR A 137 11.06 4.49 -9.57
C TYR A 137 9.64 4.09 -9.99
N TRP A 138 9.07 3.12 -9.27
CA TRP A 138 7.75 2.57 -9.56
C TRP A 138 7.09 2.04 -8.29
N CYS A 139 5.78 1.84 -8.37
CA CYS A 139 4.98 1.28 -7.28
C CYS A 139 3.82 0.47 -7.84
N HIS A 140 3.17 -0.30 -6.99
CA HIS A 140 1.91 -0.93 -7.28
C HIS A 140 0.74 -0.06 -6.81
N THR A 141 -0.33 -0.09 -7.60
CA THR A 141 -1.61 0.59 -7.37
C THR A 141 -2.74 -0.44 -7.43
N ASP A 142 -3.96 0.00 -7.11
CA ASP A 142 -5.15 -0.84 -7.32
C ASP A 142 -5.48 -1.06 -8.81
N GLU A 143 -4.75 -0.39 -9.71
CA GLU A 143 -4.96 -0.49 -11.15
C GLU A 143 -3.88 -1.28 -11.89
N GLY A 144 -2.75 -1.58 -11.23
CA GLY A 144 -1.59 -2.29 -11.77
C GLY A 144 -0.30 -1.72 -11.19
N TRP A 145 0.81 -1.77 -11.93
CA TRP A 145 2.02 -1.03 -11.58
C TRP A 145 2.07 0.30 -12.35
N ASP A 146 2.71 1.32 -11.79
CA ASP A 146 2.93 2.60 -12.46
C ASP A 146 4.16 3.33 -11.88
N TYR A 147 4.60 4.37 -12.59
CA TYR A 147 5.72 5.21 -12.18
C TYR A 147 5.35 6.09 -10.99
N CYS A 148 6.30 6.26 -10.07
CA CYS A 148 6.16 7.15 -8.93
C CYS A 148 7.45 7.96 -8.77
N SER A 149 7.39 9.06 -8.02
CA SER A 149 8.58 9.83 -7.67
C SER A 149 9.02 9.54 -6.23
N PRO A 150 10.34 9.41 -5.98
CA PRO A 150 10.85 9.19 -4.63
C PRO A 150 10.75 10.43 -3.75
N LEU A 151 10.72 11.61 -4.36
CA LEU A 151 10.64 12.92 -3.71
C LEU A 151 9.58 13.81 -4.39
N PRO A 152 9.11 14.88 -3.73
CA PRO A 152 8.27 15.88 -4.38
C PRO A 152 9.04 16.61 -5.49
N ASP A 153 8.36 16.96 -6.57
CA ASP A 153 8.90 17.76 -7.68
C ASP A 153 10.17 17.19 -8.33
N VAL A 154 10.27 15.86 -8.39
CA VAL A 154 11.24 15.15 -9.24
C VAL A 154 10.51 14.17 -10.15
N THR A 155 11.12 13.81 -11.27
CA THR A 155 10.61 12.80 -12.20
C THR A 155 10.67 11.39 -11.60
N TYR A 156 10.07 10.43 -12.29
CA TYR A 156 10.17 9.00 -11.93
C TYR A 156 11.60 8.44 -12.09
N THR A 157 12.52 9.18 -12.69
CA THR A 157 13.96 8.88 -12.77
C THR A 157 14.78 9.71 -11.78
N ASN A 158 14.11 10.46 -10.88
CA ASN A 158 14.70 11.34 -9.88
C ASN A 158 15.48 12.54 -10.45
N GLU A 159 15.08 13.01 -11.63
CA GLU A 159 15.54 14.30 -12.15
C GLU A 159 14.68 15.44 -11.60
N PRO A 160 15.25 16.58 -11.16
CA PRO A 160 14.46 17.70 -10.66
C PRO A 160 13.54 18.30 -11.73
N CYS A 161 12.29 18.55 -11.34
CA CYS A 161 11.39 19.40 -12.11
C CYS A 161 11.88 20.85 -12.03
N ARG A 162 11.66 21.62 -13.10
CA ARG A 162 11.96 23.04 -13.12
C ARG A 162 11.09 23.82 -12.13
N LEU A 163 11.64 24.90 -11.59
CA LEU A 163 10.97 25.78 -10.62
C LEU A 163 9.75 26.52 -11.19
N ASP A 164 9.64 26.64 -12.51
CA ASP A 164 8.49 27.22 -13.19
C ASP A 164 7.51 26.17 -13.71
N HIS A 165 7.80 24.88 -13.51
CA HIS A 165 6.97 23.79 -14.02
C HIS A 165 7.04 22.55 -13.10
N TYR A 166 6.41 22.67 -11.93
CA TYR A 166 6.33 21.62 -10.91
C TYR A 166 5.63 20.34 -11.39
N CYS A 167 5.73 19.26 -10.59
CA CYS A 167 5.05 18.02 -10.92
C CYS A 167 3.52 18.19 -10.85
N GLY A 168 2.83 18.05 -11.99
CA GLY A 168 1.39 18.33 -12.08
C GLY A 168 0.76 17.73 -13.32
N THR A 169 -0.56 17.85 -13.44
CA THR A 169 -1.29 17.33 -14.62
C THR A 169 -1.08 18.20 -15.85
N HIS A 170 -1.01 19.53 -15.67
CA HIS A 170 -0.81 20.50 -16.77
C HIS A 170 -1.74 20.23 -17.96
N GLU A 171 -3.03 20.03 -17.66
CA GLU A 171 -4.09 19.71 -18.63
C GLU A 171 -3.89 18.39 -19.41
N SER A 172 -2.97 17.54 -18.97
CA SER A 172 -2.78 16.17 -19.45
C SER A 172 -3.59 15.17 -18.62
N GLY A 173 -3.70 13.94 -19.14
CA GLY A 173 -4.28 12.78 -18.44
C GLY A 173 -3.31 12.04 -17.52
N TYR A 174 -2.12 12.58 -17.27
CA TYR A 174 -1.09 12.04 -16.37
C TYR A 174 -0.26 13.18 -15.78
N THR A 175 0.52 12.92 -14.74
CA THR A 175 1.36 13.94 -14.11
C THR A 175 2.80 13.94 -14.64
N TRP A 176 3.31 15.13 -14.96
CA TRP A 176 4.62 15.34 -15.57
C TRP A 176 5.20 16.72 -15.24
N CYS A 177 6.46 16.93 -15.58
CA CYS A 177 7.11 18.23 -15.48
C CYS A 177 8.19 18.42 -16.55
N TYR A 178 8.59 19.68 -16.81
CA TYR A 178 9.84 19.95 -17.53
C TYR A 178 11.03 19.81 -16.58
N THR A 179 12.10 19.20 -17.08
CA THR A 179 13.44 19.24 -16.50
C THR A 179 14.28 20.27 -17.25
N ASP A 180 15.55 20.45 -16.87
CA ASP A 180 16.46 21.36 -17.57
C ASP A 180 16.74 20.93 -19.03
N SER A 181 16.56 19.64 -19.33
CA SER A 181 16.93 19.02 -20.61
C SER A 181 15.74 18.48 -21.41
N SER A 182 14.60 18.20 -20.78
CA SER A 182 13.45 17.52 -21.41
C SER A 182 12.13 17.79 -20.67
N SER A 183 11.09 17.02 -20.98
CA SER A 183 9.92 16.80 -20.15
C SER A 183 9.84 15.34 -19.74
N ASP A 184 9.43 15.05 -18.51
CA ASP A 184 9.24 13.67 -18.10
C ASP A 184 8.13 13.47 -17.05
N LYS A 185 7.72 12.21 -16.89
CA LYS A 185 6.71 11.78 -15.94
C LYS A 185 7.17 11.98 -14.51
N CYS A 186 6.24 12.32 -13.63
CA CYS A 186 6.52 12.44 -12.21
C CYS A 186 5.31 11.95 -11.41
N GLY A 187 5.55 11.27 -10.29
CA GLY A 187 4.53 10.96 -9.31
C GLY A 187 4.37 12.11 -8.32
N ARG A 188 3.15 12.32 -7.83
CA ARG A 188 2.89 13.31 -6.77
C ARG A 188 3.08 12.64 -5.41
N ILE A 189 3.46 13.41 -4.40
CA ILE A 189 3.53 12.92 -3.02
C ILE A 189 2.61 13.78 -2.18
N SER A 190 1.60 13.14 -1.60
CA SER A 190 0.70 13.76 -0.62
C SER A 190 1.13 13.35 0.79
N VAL A 191 0.85 14.22 1.75
CA VAL A 191 0.92 13.85 3.16
C VAL A 191 -0.10 12.72 3.37
N GLY A 192 0.36 11.56 3.82
CA GLY A 192 -0.54 10.45 4.14
C GLY A 192 -1.28 10.70 5.46
N GLU A 193 -2.01 9.70 5.94
CA GLU A 193 -2.55 9.72 7.29
C GLU A 193 -1.37 9.76 8.28
N CYS A 194 -1.05 10.94 8.78
CA CYS A 194 -0.04 11.11 9.82
C CYS A 194 -0.47 10.27 11.02
N MET A 195 0.14 9.10 11.26
CA MET A 195 -0.15 8.37 12.49
C MET A 195 0.65 8.93 13.66
N TYR A 196 -0.12 9.33 14.67
CA TYR A 196 0.29 9.70 16.01
C TYR A 196 0.92 8.48 16.69
N ILE A 197 2.24 8.50 16.94
CA ILE A 197 2.79 7.67 18.01
C ILE A 197 2.59 8.49 19.29
N THR A 198 1.45 8.34 19.96
CA THR A 198 1.30 8.79 21.34
C THR A 198 2.14 7.88 22.23
N PRO A 199 3.19 8.38 22.91
CA PRO A 199 3.78 7.61 24.00
C PRO A 199 2.73 7.51 25.11
N GLU A 200 2.46 6.30 25.59
CA GLU A 200 1.70 6.08 26.81
C GLU A 200 2.48 6.64 28.01
N SER A 201 2.39 7.94 28.26
CA SER A 201 2.85 8.55 29.49
C SER A 201 1.78 9.44 30.07
N LYS A 202 1.26 9.01 31.23
CA LYS A 202 0.34 9.75 32.10
C LYS A 202 1.06 10.93 32.76
N THR A 203 1.35 11.98 32.00
CA THR A 203 1.80 13.26 32.58
C THR A 203 1.19 14.42 31.82
N LYS A 204 0.38 15.21 32.54
CA LYS A 204 -0.32 16.41 32.12
C LYS A 204 0.57 17.35 31.29
N GLY A 205 0.05 17.74 30.13
CA GLY A 205 0.35 19.02 29.48
C GLY A 205 1.45 18.96 28.44
N ILE A 206 1.14 18.50 27.23
CA ILE A 206 1.91 18.82 26.03
C ILE A 206 0.90 19.12 24.91
N ASN A 207 0.92 20.34 24.38
CA ASN A 207 0.24 20.66 23.14
C ASN A 207 0.92 19.86 22.02
N THR A 208 0.21 18.88 21.46
CA THR A 208 0.65 18.13 20.28
C THR A 208 0.69 19.10 19.09
N VAL A 209 1.82 19.76 18.88
CA VAL A 209 2.11 20.47 17.63
C VAL A 209 2.98 19.54 16.81
N ILE A 210 2.37 18.88 15.83
CA ILE A 210 3.08 18.07 14.84
C ILE A 210 3.78 19.06 13.92
N SER A 211 5.11 19.00 13.82
CA SER A 211 5.85 19.75 12.81
C SER A 211 6.76 18.80 12.07
N CYS A 212 6.28 18.24 10.97
CA CYS A 212 7.12 17.46 10.08
C CYS A 212 7.98 18.45 9.28
N THR A 213 9.30 18.30 9.37
CA THR A 213 10.24 19.12 8.60
C THR A 213 10.97 18.21 7.63
N TRP A 214 10.63 18.30 6.34
CA TRP A 214 11.46 17.74 5.28
C TRP A 214 12.47 18.79 4.83
N LYS A 215 13.76 18.46 4.85
CA LYS A 215 14.86 19.32 4.41
C LYS A 215 15.54 18.70 3.21
N ASP A 216 15.39 19.35 2.05
CA ASP A 216 16.24 19.09 0.90
C ASP A 216 17.57 19.82 1.07
N THR A 217 18.64 19.09 1.30
CA THR A 217 19.99 19.68 1.42
C THR A 217 20.56 20.12 0.08
N LYS A 218 20.02 19.64 -1.05
CA LYS A 218 20.46 20.03 -2.40
C LYS A 218 19.75 21.29 -2.88
N ASN A 219 18.43 21.38 -2.67
CA ASN A 219 17.61 22.50 -3.15
C ASN A 219 17.33 23.58 -2.10
N GLN A 220 17.92 23.48 -0.90
CA GLN A 220 17.70 24.38 0.24
C GLN A 220 16.21 24.58 0.59
N LYS A 221 15.35 23.62 0.25
CA LYS A 221 13.91 23.68 0.48
C LYS A 221 13.61 23.06 1.84
N GLN A 222 12.99 23.84 2.73
CA GLN A 222 12.45 23.36 3.99
C GLN A 222 10.93 23.44 3.91
N ILE A 223 10.27 22.29 3.92
CA ILE A 223 8.81 22.25 3.98
C ILE A 223 8.42 21.87 5.41
N LYS A 224 7.73 22.80 6.07
CA LYS A 224 7.16 22.61 7.40
C LYS A 224 5.68 22.28 7.23
N PHE A 225 5.25 21.17 7.80
CA PHE A 225 3.85 20.78 7.85
C PHE A 225 3.40 20.86 9.30
N ASN A 226 2.49 21.80 9.60
CA ASN A 226 1.86 21.96 10.91
C ASN A 226 0.55 21.18 10.98
#